data_AF-A0A7C6XLW6-F1
#
_entry.id   AF-A0A7C6XLW6-F1
#
_cell.length_a   1.000
_cell.length_b   1.000
_cell.length_c   1.000
_cell.angle_alpha   90.00
_cell.angle_beta   90.00
_cell.angle_gamma   90.00
#
_symmetry.space_group_name_H-M   'P 1'
#
loop_
_entity.id
_entity.type
_entity.pdbx_description
1 polymer ?
#
loop_
_entity_poly.entity_id
_entity_poly.type
_entity_poly.pdbx_seq_one_letter_code
_entity_poly.pdbx_strand_id
1 'polypeptide(L)'
;MTDFHYFAVPTATDPGTLNPVYELLDFPIAMGKAEDIVLTGPAPEKPLVDGREVTDPRLIKALSVPVELDRAEVLDRSSKLAGVLRAMGVVPESGAKLTIAEDVPPLARALGLLAAARVGLVVDLRAGSGVATSGAGAGVGADSDQNTVVLHSIEAEPIEPGRASVRVTRSRFEGVGVTIGSETANLDQAMRDSRVEFAAVVPLAPDHTLLLTDDGEITAGSSLDWYRNEVLSAS
;
A
#
# COMPACT_ATOMS: atom_id res chain seq x y z
N MET A 1 -1.18 23.86 -12.01
CA MET A 1 -0.13 22.90 -12.39
C MET A 1 0.59 22.59 -11.10
N THR A 2 0.48 21.36 -10.60
CA THR A 2 1.16 20.99 -9.36
C THR A 2 2.62 20.73 -9.70
N ASP A 3 3.53 21.48 -9.11
CA ASP A 3 4.96 21.34 -9.38
C ASP A 3 5.50 20.07 -8.71
N PHE A 4 6.19 19.24 -9.48
CA PHE A 4 6.93 18.09 -8.98
C PHE A 4 8.38 18.49 -8.70
N HIS A 5 8.97 17.94 -7.65
CA HIS A 5 10.41 17.87 -7.47
C HIS A 5 10.96 16.78 -8.38
N TYR A 6 11.74 17.21 -9.35
CA TYR A 6 12.38 16.32 -10.30
C TYR A 6 13.71 15.81 -9.73
N PHE A 7 13.88 14.48 -9.74
CA PHE A 7 15.18 13.86 -9.44
C PHE A 7 16.20 14.11 -10.56
N ALA A 8 15.71 14.10 -11.80
CA ALA A 8 16.44 14.57 -12.98
C ALA A 8 15.62 15.69 -13.61
N VAL A 9 16.20 16.90 -13.66
CA VAL A 9 15.51 18.11 -14.11
C VAL A 9 15.18 18.01 -15.61
N PRO A 10 13.96 18.36 -16.05
CA PRO A 10 13.59 18.33 -17.46
C PRO A 10 14.48 19.26 -18.29
N THR A 11 14.85 18.80 -19.49
CA THR A 11 15.58 19.58 -20.51
C THR A 11 14.82 19.56 -21.83
N ALA A 12 15.35 20.21 -22.87
CA ALA A 12 14.74 20.21 -24.19
C ALA A 12 14.63 18.79 -24.82
N THR A 13 15.45 17.84 -24.36
CA THR A 13 15.55 16.49 -24.93
C THR A 13 15.25 15.38 -23.93
N ASP A 14 15.01 15.71 -22.66
CA ASP A 14 14.77 14.76 -21.58
C ASP A 14 13.58 15.26 -20.76
N PRO A 15 12.50 14.48 -20.62
CA PRO A 15 11.34 14.86 -19.81
C PRO A 15 11.64 14.95 -18.31
N GLY A 16 12.82 14.50 -17.87
CA GLY A 16 13.20 14.41 -16.47
C GLY A 16 12.56 13.20 -15.79
N THR A 17 12.76 13.09 -14.48
CA THR A 17 12.16 12.01 -13.68
C THR A 17 11.59 12.53 -12.37
N LEU A 18 10.45 12.00 -11.96
CA LEU A 18 9.68 12.39 -10.77
C LEU A 18 9.13 11.16 -10.04
N ASN A 19 8.52 11.33 -8.87
CA ASN A 19 7.68 10.29 -8.27
C ASN A 19 6.59 10.95 -7.42
N PRO A 20 5.30 10.67 -7.64
CA PRO A 20 4.22 11.31 -6.88
C PRO A 20 4.28 11.01 -5.38
N VAL A 21 4.78 9.85 -4.96
CA VAL A 21 4.89 9.50 -3.53
C VAL A 21 5.89 10.42 -2.82
N TYR A 22 6.93 10.88 -3.50
CA TYR A 22 7.88 11.84 -2.94
C TYR A 22 7.18 13.16 -2.58
N GLU A 23 6.32 13.67 -3.46
CA GLU A 23 5.53 14.89 -3.19
C GLU A 23 4.52 14.73 -2.07
N LEU A 24 3.99 13.52 -1.92
CA LEU A 24 2.91 13.22 -0.98
C LEU A 24 3.42 12.94 0.44
N LEU A 25 4.55 12.24 0.55
CA LEU A 25 5.05 11.69 1.81
C LEU A 25 6.44 12.25 2.14
N ASP A 26 7.46 11.92 1.34
CA ASP A 26 8.86 12.17 1.67
C ASP A 26 9.18 13.68 1.79
N PHE A 27 8.75 14.51 0.83
CA PHE A 27 9.00 15.95 0.83
C PHE A 27 8.28 16.70 1.97
N PRO A 28 6.96 16.52 2.20
CA PRO A 28 6.32 17.18 3.33
C PRO A 28 6.91 16.79 4.69
N ILE A 29 7.36 15.54 4.87
CA ILE A 29 8.08 15.11 6.07
C ILE A 29 9.36 15.91 6.24
N ALA A 30 10.17 16.06 5.19
CA ALA A 30 11.38 16.88 5.22
C ALA A 30 11.09 18.36 5.55
N MET A 31 9.90 18.84 5.21
CA MET A 31 9.40 20.18 5.53
C MET A 31 8.74 20.29 6.91
N GLY A 32 8.89 19.29 7.78
CA GLY A 32 8.38 19.31 9.16
C GLY A 32 6.91 18.95 9.31
N LYS A 33 6.28 18.36 8.29
CA LYS A 33 4.87 17.95 8.29
C LYS A 33 4.71 16.43 8.52
N ALA A 34 5.52 15.87 9.40
CA ALA A 34 5.50 14.43 9.68
C ALA A 34 4.23 13.99 10.41
N GLU A 35 3.69 14.87 11.26
CA GLU A 35 2.57 14.57 12.17
C GLU A 35 1.18 14.88 11.57
N ASP A 36 1.11 15.41 10.33
CA ASP A 36 -0.19 15.65 9.70
C ASP A 36 -0.91 14.32 9.46
N ILE A 37 -2.17 14.24 9.86
CA ILE A 37 -3.04 13.10 9.53
C ILE A 37 -3.34 13.15 8.03
N VAL A 38 -3.03 12.05 7.34
CA VAL A 38 -3.21 11.92 5.89
C VAL A 38 -3.98 10.68 5.46
N LEU A 39 -4.26 9.75 6.38
CA LEU A 39 -5.17 8.64 6.14
C LEU A 39 -6.09 8.47 7.34
N THR A 40 -7.38 8.31 7.06
CA THR A 40 -8.40 7.96 8.06
C THR A 40 -9.08 6.65 7.65
N GLY A 41 -9.10 5.69 8.55
CA GLY A 41 -9.77 4.40 8.38
C GLY A 41 -10.99 4.28 9.29
N PRO A 42 -11.87 3.29 9.03
CA PRO A 42 -13.01 3.03 9.88
C PRO A 42 -12.59 2.68 11.31
N ALA A 43 -13.49 2.91 12.25
CA ALA A 43 -13.29 2.46 13.62
C ALA A 43 -13.14 0.94 13.67
N PRO A 44 -12.19 0.39 14.44
CA PRO A 44 -12.05 -1.05 14.57
C PRO A 44 -13.28 -1.64 15.27
N GLU A 45 -13.85 -2.69 14.70
CA GLU A 45 -14.93 -3.45 15.35
C GLU A 45 -14.46 -4.08 16.68
N LYS A 46 -13.19 -4.50 16.70
CA LYS A 46 -12.51 -5.07 17.87
C LYS A 46 -11.29 -4.22 18.21
N PRO A 47 -11.46 -3.14 19.02
CA PRO A 47 -10.33 -2.35 19.44
C PRO A 47 -9.38 -3.21 20.29
N LEU A 48 -8.09 -2.89 20.19
CA LEU A 48 -7.03 -3.58 20.95
C LEU A 48 -6.35 -2.58 21.88
N VAL A 49 -6.01 -3.02 23.08
CA VAL A 49 -5.14 -2.30 24.03
C VAL A 49 -3.93 -3.20 24.28
N ASP A 50 -2.73 -2.67 24.06
CA ASP A 50 -1.47 -3.41 24.19
C ASP A 50 -1.48 -4.76 23.43
N GLY A 51 -2.11 -4.75 22.24
CA GLY A 51 -2.22 -5.92 21.36
C GLY A 51 -3.22 -6.99 21.82
N ARG A 52 -4.09 -6.70 22.80
CA ARG A 52 -5.15 -7.60 23.27
C ARG A 52 -6.52 -7.04 22.94
N GLU A 53 -7.43 -7.91 22.49
CA GLU A 53 -8.82 -7.54 22.25
C GLU A 53 -9.48 -7.03 23.53
N VAL A 54 -10.13 -5.86 23.42
CA VAL A 54 -10.89 -5.28 24.51
C VAL A 54 -12.26 -5.95 24.56
N THR A 55 -12.61 -6.53 25.71
CA THR A 55 -13.91 -7.19 25.91
C THR A 55 -14.92 -6.33 26.68
N ASP A 56 -14.47 -5.30 27.42
CA ASP A 56 -15.35 -4.39 28.15
C ASP A 56 -16.14 -3.51 27.17
N PRO A 57 -17.48 -3.59 27.14
CA PRO A 57 -18.31 -2.80 26.23
C PRO A 57 -18.12 -1.28 26.34
N ARG A 58 -17.78 -0.77 27.53
CA ARG A 58 -17.55 0.67 27.75
C ARG A 58 -16.25 1.12 27.09
N LEU A 59 -15.19 0.31 27.22
CA LEU A 59 -13.91 0.56 26.58
C LEU A 59 -14.00 0.35 25.07
N ILE A 60 -14.73 -0.66 24.59
CA ILE A 60 -15.00 -0.83 23.16
C ILE A 60 -15.62 0.44 22.60
N LYS A 61 -16.72 0.91 23.21
CA LYS A 61 -17.41 2.14 22.76
C LYS A 61 -16.50 3.37 22.77
N ALA A 62 -15.60 3.47 23.76
CA ALA A 62 -14.65 4.60 23.85
C ALA A 62 -13.50 4.51 22.84
N LEU A 63 -13.10 3.30 22.42
CA LEU A 63 -11.96 3.05 21.54
C LEU A 63 -12.35 2.78 20.09
N SER A 64 -13.64 2.60 19.79
CA SER A 64 -14.20 2.55 18.44
C SER A 64 -14.25 3.94 17.81
N VAL A 65 -13.09 4.59 17.73
CA VAL A 65 -12.86 5.83 17.00
C VAL A 65 -12.19 5.52 15.66
N PRO A 66 -12.39 6.36 14.62
CA PRO A 66 -11.67 6.22 13.36
C PRO A 66 -10.16 6.12 13.58
N VAL A 67 -9.51 5.29 12.77
CA VAL A 67 -8.05 5.15 12.82
C VAL A 67 -7.45 6.29 12.03
N GLU A 68 -6.61 7.10 12.65
CA GLU A 68 -5.87 8.17 11.99
C GLU A 68 -4.40 7.78 11.86
N LEU A 69 -3.83 7.91 10.67
CA LEU A 69 -2.41 7.72 10.41
C LEU A 69 -1.77 9.05 10.03
N ASP A 70 -0.71 9.40 10.76
CA ASP A 70 0.14 10.52 10.40
C ASP A 70 1.00 10.20 9.17
N ARG A 71 1.52 11.23 8.52
CA ARG A 71 2.31 11.08 7.29
C ARG A 71 3.55 10.21 7.49
N ALA A 72 4.20 10.26 8.66
CA ALA A 72 5.35 9.43 8.96
C ALA A 72 4.99 7.94 9.07
N GLU A 73 3.87 7.60 9.72
CA GLU A 73 3.35 6.23 9.78
C GLU A 73 2.97 5.74 8.38
N VAL A 74 2.34 6.58 7.55
CA VAL A 74 2.01 6.23 6.16
C VAL A 74 3.26 5.99 5.31
N LEU A 75 4.30 6.82 5.43
CA LEU A 75 5.58 6.59 4.77
C LEU A 75 6.21 5.27 5.22
N ASP A 76 6.29 5.03 6.52
CA ASP A 76 6.90 3.82 7.07
C ASP A 76 6.20 2.56 6.54
N ARG A 77 4.87 2.50 6.66
CA ARG A 77 4.12 1.30 6.24
C ARG A 77 4.12 1.09 4.73
N SER A 78 3.94 2.14 3.93
CA SER A 78 3.94 2.00 2.47
C SER A 78 5.33 1.66 1.92
N SER A 79 6.39 2.26 2.47
CA SER A 79 7.76 1.95 2.05
C SER A 79 8.22 0.56 2.50
N LYS A 80 7.75 0.08 3.65
CA LYS A 80 7.98 -1.29 4.10
C LYS A 80 7.25 -2.30 3.22
N LEU A 81 5.98 -2.06 2.89
CA LEU A 81 5.24 -2.92 1.96
C LEU A 81 5.91 -2.97 0.58
N ALA A 82 6.37 -1.84 0.06
CA ALA A 82 7.16 -1.81 -1.17
C ALA A 82 8.44 -2.67 -1.07
N GLY A 83 9.07 -2.70 0.11
CA GLY A 83 10.17 -3.60 0.44
C GLY A 83 9.76 -5.08 0.41
N VAL A 84 8.59 -5.42 0.97
CA VAL A 84 8.02 -6.78 0.90
C VAL A 84 7.82 -7.22 -0.55
N LEU A 85 7.21 -6.37 -1.38
CA LEU A 85 6.99 -6.67 -2.81
C LEU A 85 8.31 -6.98 -3.52
N ARG A 86 9.36 -6.18 -3.29
CA ARG A 86 10.69 -6.44 -3.83
C ARG A 86 11.29 -7.75 -3.32
N ALA A 87 11.17 -8.03 -2.02
CA ALA A 87 11.67 -9.27 -1.41
C ALA A 87 10.97 -10.52 -1.98
N MET A 88 9.72 -10.39 -2.41
CA MET A 88 8.97 -11.43 -3.11
C MET A 88 9.24 -11.47 -4.63
N GLY A 89 10.20 -10.70 -5.13
CA GLY A 89 10.63 -10.74 -6.53
C GLY A 89 9.78 -9.91 -7.49
N VAL A 90 8.95 -8.98 -6.99
CA VAL A 90 8.23 -8.05 -7.88
C VAL A 90 9.22 -7.08 -8.52
N VAL A 91 9.29 -7.14 -9.85
CA VAL A 91 10.09 -6.23 -10.69
C VAL A 91 9.13 -5.44 -11.58
N PRO A 92 8.85 -4.16 -11.30
CA PRO A 92 7.92 -3.35 -12.09
C PRO A 92 8.22 -3.34 -13.60
N GLU A 93 9.50 -3.34 -13.96
CA GLU A 93 9.97 -3.32 -15.35
C GLU A 93 9.71 -4.65 -16.10
N SER A 94 9.42 -5.75 -15.40
CA SER A 94 9.04 -7.02 -16.03
C SER A 94 7.62 -7.03 -16.58
N GLY A 95 6.86 -5.95 -16.37
CA GLY A 95 5.45 -5.86 -16.71
C GLY A 95 4.52 -6.44 -15.64
N ALA A 96 5.03 -6.63 -14.41
CA ALA A 96 4.22 -7.03 -13.28
C ALA A 96 3.14 -5.98 -12.97
N LYS A 97 1.95 -6.43 -12.56
CA LYS A 97 0.83 -5.56 -12.18
C LYS A 97 0.26 -5.96 -10.83
N LEU A 98 -0.08 -4.96 -10.02
CA LEU A 98 -0.81 -5.14 -8.78
C LEU A 98 -2.32 -5.06 -9.04
N THR A 99 -3.07 -6.03 -8.54
CA THR A 99 -4.52 -5.94 -8.38
C THR A 99 -4.84 -5.94 -6.88
N ILE A 100 -5.94 -5.27 -6.51
CA ILE A 100 -6.39 -5.20 -5.13
C ILE A 100 -7.83 -5.71 -5.08
N ALA A 101 -8.06 -6.78 -4.33
CA ALA A 101 -9.38 -7.35 -4.15
C ALA A 101 -10.29 -6.40 -3.34
N GLU A 102 -11.61 -6.48 -3.57
CA GLU A 102 -12.61 -5.63 -2.90
C GLU A 102 -12.67 -5.85 -1.39
N ASP A 103 -12.27 -7.03 -0.93
CA ASP A 103 -12.29 -7.41 0.48
C ASP A 103 -11.11 -6.86 1.28
N VAL A 104 -10.16 -6.16 0.65
CA VAL A 104 -9.01 -5.55 1.31
C VAL A 104 -9.47 -4.32 2.11
N PRO A 105 -9.12 -4.22 3.42
CA PRO A 105 -9.47 -3.07 4.24
C PRO A 105 -9.00 -1.73 3.64
N PRO A 106 -9.77 -0.64 3.79
CA PRO A 106 -9.47 0.65 3.13
C PRO A 106 -8.06 1.20 3.40
N LEU A 107 -7.56 1.08 4.63
CA LEU A 107 -6.21 1.51 4.98
C LEU A 107 -5.14 0.65 4.28
N ALA A 108 -5.30 -0.67 4.26
CA ALA A 108 -4.38 -1.57 3.57
C ALA A 108 -4.37 -1.31 2.06
N ARG A 109 -5.55 -1.03 1.47
CA ARG A 109 -5.69 -0.61 0.07
C ARG A 109 -4.92 0.69 -0.21
N ALA A 110 -5.12 1.73 0.60
CA ALA A 110 -4.42 3.01 0.45
C ALA A 110 -2.90 2.85 0.55
N LEU A 111 -2.43 2.09 1.54
CA LEU A 111 -1.00 1.79 1.72
C LEU A 111 -0.44 0.96 0.55
N GLY A 112 -1.21 0.01 0.01
CA GLY A 112 -0.87 -0.77 -1.17
C GLY A 112 -0.69 0.09 -2.42
N LEU A 113 -1.60 1.05 -2.65
CA LEU A 113 -1.51 1.99 -3.77
C LEU A 113 -0.26 2.90 -3.68
N LEU A 114 0.06 3.37 -2.47
CA LEU A 114 1.26 4.18 -2.22
C LEU A 114 2.54 3.35 -2.37
N ALA A 115 2.54 2.11 -1.88
CA ALA A 115 3.67 1.19 -2.02
C ALA A 115 3.97 0.88 -3.50
N ALA A 116 2.93 0.63 -4.30
CA ALA A 116 3.07 0.38 -5.73
C ALA A 116 3.67 1.59 -6.47
N ALA A 117 3.10 2.80 -6.28
CA ALA A 117 3.63 4.01 -6.90
C ALA A 117 5.07 4.35 -6.48
N ARG A 118 5.43 4.06 -5.22
CA ARG A 118 6.79 4.29 -4.70
C ARG A 118 7.85 3.57 -5.52
N VAL A 119 7.51 2.38 -6.04
CA VAL A 119 8.42 1.54 -6.83
C VAL A 119 8.08 1.53 -8.32
N GLY A 120 7.06 2.26 -8.77
CA GLY A 120 6.64 2.29 -10.18
C GLY A 120 5.85 1.06 -10.63
N LEU A 121 5.31 0.27 -9.70
CA LEU A 121 4.45 -0.88 -10.05
C LEU A 121 3.09 -0.38 -10.53
N VAL A 122 2.66 -0.87 -11.69
CA VAL A 122 1.35 -0.55 -12.26
C VAL A 122 0.25 -1.20 -11.43
N VAL A 123 -0.78 -0.45 -11.04
CA VAL A 123 -1.97 -0.98 -10.39
C VAL A 123 -3.12 -1.03 -11.39
N ASP A 124 -3.72 -2.22 -11.58
CA ASP A 124 -4.94 -2.37 -12.37
C ASP A 124 -6.17 -2.31 -11.47
N LEU A 125 -6.84 -1.15 -11.47
CA LEU A 125 -8.03 -0.91 -10.65
C LEU A 125 -9.31 -1.47 -11.28
N ARG A 126 -9.27 -1.84 -12.57
CA ARG A 126 -10.40 -2.45 -13.28
C ARG A 126 -10.58 -3.91 -12.87
N ALA A 127 -9.46 -4.60 -12.63
CA ALA A 127 -9.41 -6.01 -12.30
C ALA A 127 -9.97 -6.37 -10.90
N GLY A 128 -10.11 -5.38 -10.00
CA GLY A 128 -10.64 -5.59 -8.64
C GLY A 128 -12.10 -6.05 -8.60
N SER A 129 -12.86 -5.86 -9.68
CA SER A 129 -14.27 -6.27 -9.80
C SER A 129 -14.48 -7.75 -10.21
N GLY A 130 -13.38 -8.49 -10.44
CA GLY A 130 -13.39 -9.91 -10.74
C GLY A 130 -13.29 -10.73 -9.46
N VAL A 131 -14.42 -11.31 -9.03
CA VAL A 131 -14.51 -12.27 -7.91
C VAL A 131 -13.39 -13.33 -8.03
N ALA A 132 -12.37 -13.23 -7.19
CA ALA A 132 -11.49 -14.36 -6.92
C ALA A 132 -12.29 -15.34 -6.05
N THR A 133 -13.17 -16.11 -6.70
CA THR A 133 -13.78 -17.26 -6.04
C THR A 133 -12.65 -18.21 -5.69
N SER A 134 -12.38 -18.34 -4.40
CA SER A 134 -11.66 -19.46 -3.80
C SER A 134 -12.45 -20.75 -4.10
N GLY A 135 -12.22 -21.29 -5.28
CA GLY A 135 -12.79 -22.55 -5.75
C GLY A 135 -11.67 -23.43 -6.27
N ALA A 136 -11.32 -24.46 -5.52
CA ALA A 136 -10.50 -25.56 -6.01
C ALA A 136 -11.11 -26.11 -7.32
N GLY A 137 -10.50 -25.77 -8.46
CA GLY A 137 -10.93 -26.18 -9.78
C GLY A 137 -9.77 -26.07 -10.76
N ALA A 138 -9.31 -27.21 -11.27
CA ALA A 138 -8.16 -27.34 -12.15
C ALA A 138 -8.39 -26.79 -13.57
N GLY A 139 -7.35 -26.15 -14.14
CA GLY A 139 -7.24 -25.69 -15.54
C GLY A 139 -7.94 -24.35 -15.76
N VAL A 140 -7.34 -23.31 -16.35
CA VAL A 140 -6.60 -23.23 -17.64
C VAL A 140 -5.79 -21.91 -17.65
N GLY A 141 -4.52 -21.92 -18.07
CA GLY A 141 -3.80 -20.69 -18.47
C GLY A 141 -2.43 -20.43 -17.83
N ALA A 142 -1.49 -21.38 -17.93
CA ALA A 142 -0.11 -21.20 -17.50
C ALA A 142 0.68 -20.31 -18.49
N ASP A 143 0.65 -18.99 -18.28
CA ASP A 143 1.74 -18.05 -18.66
C ASP A 143 1.44 -16.61 -18.18
N SER A 144 0.18 -16.26 -17.85
CA SER A 144 -0.20 -14.92 -17.37
C SER A 144 -0.08 -14.72 -15.84
N ASP A 145 0.20 -15.79 -15.09
CA ASP A 145 0.03 -15.82 -13.63
C ASP A 145 1.24 -15.29 -12.84
N GLN A 146 2.45 -15.31 -13.41
CA GLN A 146 3.66 -14.88 -12.69
C GLN A 146 3.84 -13.36 -12.62
N ASN A 147 3.19 -12.61 -13.51
CA ASN A 147 3.26 -11.15 -13.56
C ASN A 147 2.09 -10.49 -12.83
N THR A 148 1.19 -11.25 -12.21
CA THR A 148 0.07 -10.71 -11.46
C THR A 148 0.36 -10.82 -9.97
N VAL A 149 0.35 -9.66 -9.31
CA VAL A 149 0.47 -9.52 -7.86
C VAL A 149 -0.91 -9.20 -7.33
N VAL A 150 -1.44 -9.99 -6.40
CA VAL A 150 -2.79 -9.79 -5.85
C VAL A 150 -2.69 -9.43 -4.37
N LEU A 151 -3.20 -8.27 -3.98
CA LEU A 151 -3.45 -7.93 -2.58
C LEU A 151 -4.88 -8.33 -2.23
N HIS A 152 -5.06 -9.19 -1.23
CA HIS A 152 -6.37 -9.73 -0.86
C HIS A 152 -6.47 -10.05 0.63
N SER A 153 -7.68 -10.23 1.15
CA SER A 153 -7.85 -10.71 2.53
C SER A 153 -7.46 -12.19 2.65
N ILE A 154 -6.95 -12.57 3.81
CA ILE A 154 -6.58 -13.94 4.18
C ILE A 154 -7.10 -14.30 5.56
N GLU A 155 -7.39 -15.58 5.77
CA GLU A 155 -7.58 -16.13 7.10
C GLU A 155 -6.20 -16.45 7.69
N ALA A 156 -5.76 -15.64 8.66
CA ALA A 156 -4.51 -15.84 9.37
C ALA A 156 -4.72 -15.67 10.88
N GLU A 157 -4.02 -16.48 11.67
CA GLU A 157 -4.03 -16.32 13.13
C GLU A 157 -3.40 -14.97 13.50
N PRO A 158 -4.02 -14.21 14.43
CA PRO A 158 -3.45 -12.95 14.89
C PRO A 158 -2.05 -13.16 15.48
N ILE A 159 -1.10 -12.33 15.09
CA ILE A 159 0.26 -12.41 15.63
C ILE A 159 0.28 -11.82 17.04
N GLU A 160 0.57 -12.67 18.03
CA GLU A 160 0.70 -12.23 19.42
C GLU A 160 1.73 -11.10 19.54
N PRO A 161 1.42 -10.03 20.30
CA PRO A 161 2.42 -9.01 20.60
C PRO A 161 3.58 -9.65 21.38
N GLY A 162 4.81 -9.36 20.94
CA GLY A 162 6.01 -9.91 21.58
C GLY A 162 6.06 -9.61 23.09
N ARG A 163 6.72 -10.47 23.87
CA ARG A 163 6.81 -10.36 25.34
C ARG A 163 7.51 -9.09 25.86
N ALA A 164 8.16 -8.31 25.01
CA ALA A 164 8.78 -7.05 25.39
C ALA A 164 7.71 -5.94 25.37
N SER A 165 7.68 -5.11 26.41
CA SER A 165 6.78 -3.96 26.63
C SER A 165 7.00 -2.81 25.64
N VAL A 166 7.21 -3.12 24.38
CA VAL A 166 7.35 -2.17 23.28
C VAL A 166 5.94 -1.93 22.76
N ARG A 167 5.54 -0.65 22.68
CA ARG A 167 4.29 -0.18 22.06
C ARG A 167 3.97 -1.06 20.84
N VAL A 168 2.82 -1.74 20.88
CA VAL A 168 2.40 -2.62 19.78
C VAL A 168 2.09 -1.74 18.58
N THR A 169 3.07 -1.59 17.71
CA THR A 169 2.92 -0.89 16.44
C THR A 169 2.17 -1.82 15.49
N ARG A 170 0.92 -1.45 15.16
CA ARG A 170 0.10 -2.22 14.22
C ARG A 170 0.68 -2.17 12.82
N SER A 171 0.63 -3.29 12.10
CA SER A 171 1.11 -3.35 10.72
C SER A 171 0.17 -2.60 9.78
N ARG A 172 -1.13 -2.52 10.11
CA ARG A 172 -2.22 -2.02 9.25
C ARG A 172 -2.54 -2.96 8.07
N PHE A 173 -2.02 -4.18 8.13
CA PHE A 173 -2.25 -5.26 7.18
C PHE A 173 -2.72 -6.54 7.89
N GLU A 174 -3.31 -6.41 9.07
CA GLU A 174 -3.89 -7.53 9.79
C GLU A 174 -4.97 -8.21 8.93
N GLY A 175 -4.84 -9.53 8.70
CA GLY A 175 -5.75 -10.28 7.83
C GLY A 175 -5.57 -10.03 6.33
N VAL A 176 -4.48 -9.40 5.91
CA VAL A 176 -4.19 -9.12 4.49
C VAL A 176 -2.98 -9.95 4.03
N GLY A 177 -3.10 -10.53 2.85
CA GLY A 177 -2.03 -11.25 2.17
C GLY A 177 -1.71 -10.63 0.82
N VAL A 178 -0.51 -10.95 0.33
CA VAL A 178 -0.12 -10.69 -1.06
C VAL A 178 0.26 -12.01 -1.73
N THR A 179 -0.29 -12.24 -2.93
CA THR A 179 -0.04 -13.45 -3.72
C THR A 179 0.66 -13.11 -5.03
N ILE A 180 1.67 -13.91 -5.38
CA ILE A 180 2.42 -13.84 -6.64
C ILE A 180 2.56 -15.27 -7.18
N GLY A 181 1.98 -15.56 -8.34
CA GLY A 181 1.87 -16.93 -8.81
C GLY A 181 1.19 -17.83 -7.77
N SER A 182 1.89 -18.86 -7.28
CA SER A 182 1.39 -19.79 -6.25
C SER A 182 1.82 -19.44 -4.82
N GLU A 183 2.60 -18.38 -4.62
CA GLU A 183 3.12 -18.01 -3.30
C GLU A 183 2.29 -16.90 -2.68
N THR A 184 1.84 -17.12 -1.43
CA THR A 184 1.12 -16.12 -0.64
C THR A 184 1.92 -15.77 0.61
N ALA A 185 2.15 -14.48 0.84
CA ALA A 185 2.76 -13.97 2.06
C ALA A 185 1.71 -13.29 2.96
N ASN A 186 1.73 -13.62 4.25
CA ASN A 186 0.98 -12.87 5.28
C ASN A 186 1.67 -11.52 5.54
N LEU A 187 0.98 -10.42 5.22
CA LEU A 187 1.58 -9.09 5.33
C LEU A 187 1.76 -8.64 6.78
N ASP A 188 0.90 -9.01 7.73
CA ASP A 188 1.13 -8.66 9.15
C ASP A 188 2.47 -9.26 9.64
N GLN A 189 2.80 -10.48 9.20
CA GLN A 189 4.07 -11.10 9.52
C GLN A 189 5.23 -10.44 8.77
N ALA A 190 5.10 -10.25 7.46
CA ALA A 190 6.16 -9.66 6.63
C ALA A 190 6.53 -8.23 7.06
N MET A 191 5.54 -7.44 7.48
CA MET A 191 5.75 -6.07 7.97
C MET A 191 6.54 -6.03 9.29
N ARG A 192 6.46 -7.08 10.11
CA ARG A 192 7.22 -7.22 11.36
C ARG A 192 8.58 -7.90 11.17
N ASP A 193 8.86 -8.45 9.98
CA ASP A 193 10.14 -9.06 9.67
C ASP A 193 11.22 -7.98 9.54
N SER A 194 12.25 -8.07 10.40
CA SER A 194 13.36 -7.12 10.43
C SER A 194 14.29 -7.22 9.22
N ARG A 195 14.24 -8.33 8.47
CA ARG A 195 15.05 -8.56 7.27
C ARG A 195 14.50 -7.82 6.04
N VAL A 196 13.22 -7.46 6.06
CA VAL A 196 12.63 -6.66 4.99
C VAL A 196 13.15 -5.23 5.12
N GLU A 197 13.77 -4.69 4.09
CA GLU A 197 14.22 -3.30 4.08
C GLU A 197 13.15 -2.39 3.52
N PHE A 198 13.12 -1.13 3.97
CA PHE A 198 12.23 -0.12 3.40
C PHE A 198 12.69 0.21 1.97
N ALA A 199 11.75 0.27 1.02
CA ALA A 199 12.07 0.68 -0.34
C ALA A 199 12.27 2.20 -0.42
N ALA A 200 13.30 2.65 -1.12
CA ALA A 200 13.41 4.04 -1.57
C ALA A 200 12.43 4.33 -2.71
N VAL A 201 11.98 5.59 -2.83
CA VAL A 201 11.30 6.08 -4.04
C VAL A 201 12.18 5.86 -5.26
N VAL A 202 11.58 5.41 -6.36
CA VAL A 202 12.29 5.28 -7.64
C VAL A 202 12.00 6.48 -8.54
N PRO A 203 12.99 6.98 -9.30
CA PRO A 203 12.73 7.98 -10.34
C PRO A 203 11.89 7.38 -11.47
N LEU A 204 10.77 8.02 -11.82
CA LEU A 204 9.87 7.60 -12.89
C LEU A 204 9.84 8.64 -14.01
N ALA A 205 9.75 8.17 -15.25
CA ALA A 205 9.41 9.05 -16.37
C ALA A 205 7.99 9.62 -16.18
N PRO A 206 7.71 10.88 -16.55
CA PRO A 206 6.39 11.49 -16.36
C PRO A 206 5.24 10.75 -17.06
N ASP A 207 5.53 10.05 -18.16
CA ASP A 207 4.59 9.23 -18.93
C ASP A 207 4.51 7.77 -18.45
N HIS A 208 5.28 7.38 -17.43
CA HIS A 208 5.18 6.06 -16.82
C HIS A 208 3.79 5.84 -16.23
N THR A 209 3.07 4.83 -16.73
CA THR A 209 1.73 4.49 -16.24
C THR A 209 1.82 3.95 -14.81
N LEU A 210 1.02 4.50 -13.90
CA LEU A 210 0.92 4.03 -12.52
C LEU A 210 -0.41 3.33 -12.24
N LEU A 211 -1.50 3.79 -12.86
CA LEU A 211 -2.84 3.27 -12.63
C LEU A 211 -3.54 3.00 -13.95
N LEU A 212 -4.23 1.87 -14.01
CA LEU A 212 -5.20 1.56 -15.07
C LEU A 212 -6.60 1.65 -14.46
N THR A 213 -7.40 2.61 -14.91
CA THR A 213 -8.79 2.82 -14.48
C THR A 213 -9.73 2.55 -15.65
N ASP A 214 -11.05 2.53 -15.38
CA ASP A 214 -12.05 2.43 -16.45
C ASP A 214 -12.04 3.65 -17.38
N ASP A 215 -11.62 4.81 -16.88
CA ASP A 215 -11.51 6.08 -17.62
C ASP A 215 -10.20 6.20 -18.42
N GLY A 216 -9.23 5.30 -18.19
CA GLY A 216 -7.97 5.25 -18.92
C GLY A 216 -6.73 5.08 -18.04
N GLU A 217 -5.58 5.44 -18.59
CA GLU A 217 -4.29 5.36 -17.90
C GLU A 217 -4.00 6.66 -17.16
N ILE A 218 -3.54 6.54 -15.91
CA ILE A 218 -3.02 7.67 -15.14
C ILE A 218 -1.51 7.50 -14.99
N THR A 219 -0.77 8.47 -15.52
CA THR A 219 0.69 8.47 -15.52
C THR A 219 1.26 9.12 -14.26
N ALA A 220 2.54 8.88 -13.98
CA ALA A 220 3.25 9.50 -12.84
C ALA A 220 3.13 11.03 -12.83
N GLY A 221 3.22 11.67 -14.00
CA GLY A 221 3.10 13.13 -14.13
C GLY A 221 1.68 13.69 -13.95
N SER A 222 0.65 12.84 -13.97
CA SER A 222 -0.77 13.24 -13.83
C SER A 222 -1.46 12.66 -12.59
N SER A 223 -0.81 11.73 -11.88
CA SER A 223 -1.42 10.98 -10.77
C SER A 223 -1.50 11.73 -9.44
N LEU A 224 -0.78 12.84 -9.28
CA LEU A 224 -0.61 13.48 -7.98
C LEU A 224 -1.94 13.94 -7.35
N ASP A 225 -2.79 14.59 -8.14
CA ASP A 225 -4.10 15.04 -7.65
C ASP A 225 -5.06 13.86 -7.45
N TRP A 226 -4.94 12.80 -8.25
CA TRP A 226 -5.68 11.55 -8.03
C TRP A 226 -5.34 10.93 -6.67
N TYR A 227 -4.05 10.77 -6.35
CA TYR A 227 -3.64 10.23 -5.04
C TYR A 227 -4.08 11.11 -3.87
N ARG A 228 -4.07 12.44 -4.02
CA ARG A 228 -4.57 13.34 -2.98
C ARG A 228 -6.06 13.16 -2.72
N ASN A 229 -6.86 13.01 -3.78
CA ASN A 229 -8.31 12.99 -3.69
C ASN A 229 -8.86 11.59 -3.40
N GLU A 230 -8.24 10.55 -3.92
CA GLU A 230 -8.75 9.17 -3.86
C GLU A 230 -8.04 8.31 -2.82
N VAL A 231 -6.84 8.70 -2.36
CA VAL A 231 -6.04 7.91 -1.42
C VAL A 231 -5.82 8.65 -0.10
N LEU A 232 -5.26 9.86 -0.14
CA LEU A 232 -4.88 10.61 1.06
C LEU A 232 -5.97 11.52 1.62
N SER A 233 -7.19 11.44 1.09
CA SER A 233 -8.29 12.29 1.51
C SER A 233 -8.67 11.97 2.95
N ALA A 234 -8.00 12.69 3.86
CA ALA A 234 -8.55 13.09 5.14
C ALA A 234 -9.90 13.75 4.86
N SER A 235 -10.93 13.27 5.56
CA SER A 235 -12.30 13.78 5.48
C SER A 235 -12.37 15.28 5.76
#